data_AF-A0A1C6K852-F1
#
_entry.id   AF-A0A1C6K852-F1
#
_cell.length_a   1.000
_cell.length_b   1.000
_cell.length_c   1.000
_cell.angle_alpha   90.00
_cell.angle_beta   90.00
_cell.angle_gamma   90.00
#
_symmetry.space_group_name_H-M   'P 1'
#
loop_
_entity.id
_entity.type
_entity.pdbx_description
1 polymer ?
#
loop_
_entity_poly.entity_id
_entity_poly.type
_entity_poly.pdbx_seq_one_letter_code
_entity_poly.pdbx_strand_id
1 'polypeptide(L)'
;MTALDEVRKDIWHDAYSEYKQVKKDNPRGKGRPKKDDPELAIVKAAKVKADEIKSSAYALGKAPEHLTEKQQLRVSLISSQNPRLYRAYLLKEQLR
;
A
#
# COMPACT_ATOMS: atom_id res chain seq x y z
N MET A 1 8.51 9.68 15.70
CA MET A 1 8.22 9.01 14.40
C MET A 1 9.42 8.14 14.06
N THR A 2 9.23 6.93 13.51
CA THR A 2 10.35 6.12 13.02
C THR A 2 10.59 6.45 11.55
N ALA A 3 11.86 6.48 11.11
CA ALA A 3 12.22 6.78 9.71
C ALA A 3 11.51 5.86 8.70
N LEU A 4 11.22 4.61 9.09
CA LEU A 4 10.45 3.67 8.26
C LEU A 4 9.00 4.15 8.02
N ASP A 5 8.34 4.72 9.04
CA ASP A 5 6.97 5.18 8.91
C ASP A 5 6.85 6.43 8.03
N GLU A 6 7.89 7.27 8.01
CA GLU A 6 8.00 8.42 7.09
C GLU A 6 8.10 7.94 5.63
N VAL A 7 9.01 7.00 5.33
CA VAL A 7 9.12 6.40 3.99
C VAL A 7 7.80 5.75 3.56
N ARG A 8 7.11 5.06 4.49
CA ARG A 8 5.79 4.47 4.21
C ARG A 8 4.74 5.52 3.88
N LYS A 9 4.73 6.65 4.61
CA LYS A 9 3.81 7.77 4.35
C LYS A 9 4.06 8.38 2.99
N ASP A 10 5.31 8.63 2.62
CA ASP A 10 5.66 9.19 1.31
C ASP A 10 5.17 8.29 0.17
N ILE A 11 5.48 7.00 0.24
CA ILE A 11 5.04 6.02 -0.76
C ILE A 11 3.51 5.91 -0.79
N TRP A 12 2.84 6.03 0.36
CA TRP A 12 1.39 6.08 0.42
C TRP A 12 0.83 7.35 -0.22
N HIS A 13 1.44 8.52 0.00
CA HIS A 13 1.03 9.77 -0.63
C HIS A 13 1.15 9.69 -2.14
N ASP A 14 2.26 9.15 -2.66
CA ASP A 14 2.47 8.93 -4.09
C ASP A 14 1.38 8.03 -4.67
N ALA A 15 1.17 6.83 -4.11
CA ALA A 15 0.13 5.90 -4.57
C ALA A 15 -1.29 6.46 -4.42
N TYR A 16 -1.54 7.25 -3.37
CA TYR A 16 -2.84 7.87 -3.16
C TYR A 16 -3.08 9.04 -4.14
N SER A 17 -2.03 9.76 -4.54
CA SER A 17 -2.10 10.77 -5.58
C SER A 17 -2.41 10.15 -6.95
N GLU A 18 -1.77 9.02 -7.29
CA GLU A 18 -2.09 8.21 -8.48
C GLU A 18 -3.56 7.79 -8.47
N TYR A 19 -4.05 7.25 -7.35
CA TYR A 19 -5.47 6.90 -7.20
C TYR A 19 -6.39 8.10 -7.42
N LYS A 20 -6.07 9.27 -6.85
CA LYS A 20 -6.88 10.48 -7.06
C LYS A 20 -6.92 10.89 -8.53
N GLN A 21 -5.80 10.80 -9.22
CA GLN A 21 -5.70 11.13 -10.64
C GLN A 21 -6.52 10.13 -11.48
N VAL A 22 -6.32 8.82 -11.28
CA VAL A 22 -7.11 7.77 -11.94
C VAL A 22 -8.61 7.95 -11.69
N LYS A 23 -9.02 8.28 -10.46
CA LYS A 23 -10.42 8.55 -10.13
C LYS A 23 -10.97 9.79 -10.84
N LYS A 24 -10.15 10.82 -11.04
CA LYS A 24 -10.54 12.03 -11.76
C LYS A 24 -10.71 11.74 -13.26
N ASP A 25 -9.82 10.94 -13.82
CA ASP A 25 -9.82 10.56 -15.24
C ASP A 25 -10.93 9.55 -15.58
N ASN A 26 -11.45 8.84 -14.58
CA ASN A 26 -12.52 7.84 -14.70
C ASN A 26 -13.74 8.26 -13.86
N PRO A 27 -14.47 9.32 -14.27
CA PRO A 27 -15.60 9.84 -13.51
C PRO A 27 -16.75 8.84 -13.49
N ARG A 28 -17.31 8.59 -12.31
CA ARG A 28 -18.47 7.71 -12.17
C ARG A 28 -19.74 8.43 -12.64
N GLY A 29 -20.49 7.82 -13.54
CA GLY A 29 -21.84 8.26 -13.92
C GLY A 29 -22.83 8.20 -12.75
N LYS A 30 -24.02 8.80 -12.94
CA LYS A 30 -25.11 8.73 -11.97
C LYS A 30 -25.64 7.30 -11.85
N GLY A 31 -25.97 6.87 -10.63
CA GLY A 31 -26.60 5.57 -10.35
C GLY A 31 -25.64 4.48 -9.89
N ARG A 32 -26.17 3.25 -9.77
CA ARG A 32 -25.38 2.08 -9.38
C ARG A 32 -24.45 1.68 -10.54
N PRO A 33 -23.14 1.54 -10.31
CA PRO A 33 -22.22 1.09 -11.35
C PRO A 33 -22.57 -0.33 -11.82
N LYS A 34 -22.27 -0.61 -13.09
CA LYS A 34 -22.36 -1.95 -13.64
C LYS A 34 -21.36 -2.87 -12.93
N LYS A 35 -21.70 -4.15 -12.79
CA LYS A 35 -20.86 -5.14 -12.08
C LYS A 35 -19.47 -5.27 -12.71
N ASP A 36 -19.41 -5.23 -14.04
CA ASP A 36 -18.22 -5.47 -14.86
C ASP A 36 -17.72 -4.18 -15.54
N ASP A 37 -17.81 -3.06 -14.83
CA ASP A 37 -17.33 -1.77 -15.30
C ASP A 37 -15.77 -1.74 -15.23
N PRO A 38 -15.08 -1.68 -16.38
CA PRO A 38 -13.61 -1.73 -16.42
C PRO A 38 -12.98 -0.49 -15.78
N GLU A 39 -13.59 0.69 -15.91
CA GLU A 39 -13.09 1.93 -15.31
C GLU A 39 -13.17 1.84 -13.78
N LEU A 40 -14.27 1.30 -13.27
CA LEU A 40 -14.41 1.07 -11.83
C LEU A 40 -13.39 0.06 -11.31
N ALA A 41 -13.05 -0.97 -12.08
CA ALA A 41 -12.03 -1.94 -11.71
C ALA A 41 -10.64 -1.29 -11.61
N ILE A 42 -10.28 -0.42 -12.55
CA ILE A 42 -9.02 0.33 -12.55
C ILE A 42 -8.94 1.26 -11.32
N VAL A 43 -10.00 2.03 -11.05
CA VAL A 43 -10.06 2.92 -9.88
C VAL A 43 -9.96 2.14 -8.57
N LYS A 44 -10.62 0.97 -8.49
CA LYS A 44 -10.53 0.08 -7.33
C LYS A 44 -9.13 -0.48 -7.15
N ALA A 45 -8.49 -0.95 -8.22
CA ALA A 45 -7.12 -1.49 -8.16
C ALA A 45 -6.13 -0.42 -7.66
N ALA A 46 -6.21 0.80 -8.18
CA ALA A 46 -5.39 1.92 -7.72
C ALA A 46 -5.61 2.23 -6.23
N LYS A 47 -6.87 2.16 -5.76
CA LYS A 47 -7.18 2.32 -4.34
C LYS A 47 -6.60 1.19 -3.48
N VAL A 48 -6.73 -0.06 -3.92
CA VAL A 48 -6.21 -1.25 -3.20
C VAL A 48 -4.69 -1.13 -3.05
N LYS A 49 -3.96 -0.73 -4.09
CA LYS A 49 -2.51 -0.48 -4.02
C LYS A 49 -2.17 0.52 -2.90
N ALA A 50 -2.89 1.63 -2.81
CA ALA A 50 -2.68 2.61 -1.74
C ALA A 50 -3.06 2.07 -0.35
N ASP A 51 -4.17 1.35 -0.23
CA ASP A 51 -4.63 0.77 1.05
C ASP A 51 -3.71 -0.36 1.55
N GLU A 52 -3.07 -1.12 0.67
CA GLU A 52 -2.04 -2.12 0.99
C GLU A 52 -0.84 -1.45 1.67
N ILE A 53 -0.34 -0.35 1.11
CA ILE A 53 0.76 0.43 1.72
C ILE A 53 0.32 1.04 3.05
N LYS A 54 -0.89 1.59 3.14
CA LYS A 54 -1.41 2.19 4.38
C LYS A 54 -1.50 1.17 5.52
N SER A 55 -2.01 -0.01 5.22
CA SER A 55 -2.27 -1.06 6.21
C SER A 55 -1.03 -1.90 6.56
N SER A 56 0.13 -1.62 5.94
CA SER A 56 1.40 -2.29 6.22
C SER A 56 2.07 -1.88 7.54
N ALA A 57 1.71 -0.72 8.09
CA ALA A 57 2.40 -0.12 9.25
C ALA A 57 2.58 -1.09 10.43
N TYR A 58 1.52 -1.84 10.74
CA TYR A 58 1.53 -2.76 11.87
C TYR A 58 2.40 -4.01 11.64
N ALA A 59 2.50 -4.49 10.39
CA ALA A 59 3.39 -5.59 10.06
C ALA A 59 4.86 -5.13 10.09
N LEU A 60 5.15 -3.95 9.53
CA LEU A 60 6.49 -3.38 9.49
C LEU A 60 7.02 -2.91 10.86
N GLY A 61 6.12 -2.59 11.79
CA GLY A 61 6.49 -2.14 13.14
C GLY A 61 6.97 -3.26 14.06
N LYS A 62 6.47 -4.49 13.89
CA LYS A 62 6.79 -5.63 14.75
C LYS A 62 8.19 -6.19 14.50
N ALA A 63 8.69 -6.97 15.46
CA ALA A 63 9.87 -7.82 15.24
C ALA A 63 9.50 -8.98 14.30
N PRO A 64 10.43 -9.42 13.43
CA PRO A 64 10.19 -10.51 12.48
C PRO A 64 9.79 -11.82 13.17
N GLU A 65 10.35 -12.08 14.36
CA GLU A 65 10.06 -13.26 15.20
C GLU A 65 8.62 -13.29 15.76
N HIS A 66 7.91 -12.16 15.74
CA HIS A 66 6.55 -12.01 16.29
C HIS A 66 5.49 -11.67 15.24
N LEU A 67 5.82 -11.87 13.96
CA LEU A 67 4.88 -11.68 12.86
C LEU A 67 3.92 -12.88 12.78
N THR A 68 2.62 -12.60 12.70
CA THR A 68 1.65 -13.62 12.31
C THR A 68 1.79 -13.94 10.82
N GLU A 69 1.29 -15.09 10.37
CA GLU A 69 1.35 -15.50 8.96
C GLU A 69 0.83 -14.41 8.00
N LYS A 70 -0.30 -13.79 8.35
CA LYS A 70 -0.88 -12.68 7.56
C LYS A 70 0.06 -11.47 7.48
N GLN A 71 0.83 -11.22 8.52
CA GLN A 71 1.80 -10.11 8.56
C GLN A 71 3.05 -10.45 7.77
N GLN A 72 3.56 -11.68 7.85
CA GLN A 72 4.66 -12.17 7.02
C GLN A 72 4.32 -12.10 5.53
N LEU A 73 3.12 -12.55 5.15
CA LEU A 73 2.61 -12.43 3.80
C LEU A 73 2.56 -10.96 3.35
N ARG A 74 2.13 -10.05 4.23
CA ARG A 74 2.11 -8.62 3.91
C ARG A 74 3.52 -8.04 3.71
N VAL A 75 4.50 -8.46 4.50
CA VAL A 75 5.91 -8.05 4.31
C VAL A 75 6.46 -8.62 2.99
N SER A 76 6.13 -9.86 2.65
CA SER A 76 6.50 -10.51 1.37
C SER A 76 5.85 -9.82 0.16
N LEU A 77 4.59 -9.38 0.29
CA LEU A 77 3.92 -8.59 -0.75
C LEU A 77 4.66 -7.26 -0.98
N ILE A 78 5.07 -6.59 0.10
CA ILE A 78 5.80 -5.31 0.03
C ILE A 78 7.18 -5.49 -0.60
N SER A 79 7.88 -6.60 -0.35
CA SER A 79 9.17 -6.85 -1.00
C SER A 79 9.06 -6.93 -2.52
N SER A 80 7.95 -7.49 -3.01
CA SER A 80 7.67 -7.62 -4.45
C SER A 80 7.16 -6.31 -5.07
N GLN A 81 6.24 -5.61 -4.40
CA GLN A 81 5.55 -4.45 -4.98
C GLN A 81 6.26 -3.12 -4.71
N ASN A 82 6.96 -2.98 -3.58
CA ASN A 82 7.53 -1.71 -3.12
C ASN A 82 8.96 -1.90 -2.57
N PRO A 83 9.97 -2.09 -3.46
CA PRO A 83 11.35 -2.36 -3.05
C PRO A 83 11.96 -1.27 -2.16
N ARG A 84 11.56 0.01 -2.36
CA ARG A 84 12.02 1.14 -1.54
C ARG A 84 11.56 1.01 -0.08
N LEU A 85 10.30 0.65 0.13
CA LEU A 85 9.74 0.43 1.48
C LEU A 85 10.38 -0.78 2.15
N TYR A 86 10.59 -1.84 1.38
CA TYR A 86 11.23 -3.06 1.89
C TYR A 86 12.69 -2.86 2.30
N ARG A 87 13.47 -2.09 1.51
CA ARG A 87 14.84 -1.70 1.90
C ARG A 87 14.86 -0.93 3.20
N ALA A 88 13.95 0.03 3.39
CA ALA A 88 13.84 0.78 4.64
C ALA A 88 13.51 -0.14 5.83
N TYR A 89 12.66 -1.16 5.61
CA TYR A 89 12.36 -2.17 6.63
C TYR A 89 13.59 -2.99 7.01
N LEU A 90 14.37 -3.48 6.02
CA LEU A 90 15.60 -4.21 6.30
C LEU A 90 16.62 -3.37 7.07
N LEU A 91 16.80 -2.10 6.70
CA LEU A 91 17.68 -1.17 7.42
C LEU A 91 17.22 -0.96 8.87
N LYS A 92 15.91 -0.82 9.10
CA LYS A 92 15.37 -0.73 10.47
C LYS A 92 15.71 -1.99 11.27
N GLU A 93 15.53 -3.18 10.71
CA GLU A 93 15.82 -4.43 11.43
C GLU A 93 17.32 -4.65 11.67
N GLN A 94 18.21 -4.14 10.81
CA GLN A 94 19.66 -4.18 11.04
C GLN A 94 20.14 -3.24 12.17
N LEU A 95 19.38 -2.19 12.47
CA LEU A 95 19.71 -1.19 13.48
C LEU A 95 19.04 -1.47 14.84
N ARG A 96 18.32 -2.59 14.95
CA ARG A 96 17.62 -3.01 16.14
C ARG A 96 18.53 -3.76 17.10
#